data_AF-L5JMC7-F1
#
_entry.id   AF-L5JMC7-F1
#
_cell.length_a   1.000
_cell.length_b   1.000
_cell.length_c   1.000
_cell.angle_alpha   90.00
_cell.angle_beta   90.00
_cell.angle_gamma   90.00
#
_symmetry.space_group_name_H-M   'P 1'
#
loop_
_entity.id
_entity.type
_entity.pdbx_description
1 polymer ?
#
loop_
_entity_poly.entity_id
_entity_poly.type
_entity_poly.pdbx_seq_one_letter_code
_entity_poly.pdbx_strand_id
1 'polypeptide(L)'
;MLVCDKIPRNLIYAPMYKVAYTFDAGPNAVIFTLDDTVAEFVAVVMHSFPLESNGDKFLKGLPVRPAPLSDKLKAALSMDPTPGGIKYIIATQVGPGPQILDDPHAHLLGPDGLPKPTA
;
A
#
# COMPACT_ATOMS: atom_id res chain seq x y z
N MET A 1 5.65 -6.25 -5.03
CA MET A 1 5.16 -5.44 -3.89
C MET A 1 4.25 -4.37 -4.47
N LEU A 2 3.22 -3.96 -3.74
CA LEU A 2 2.33 -2.88 -4.14
C LEU A 2 2.36 -1.77 -3.08
N VAL A 3 2.44 -0.51 -3.51
CA VAL A 3 2.26 0.66 -2.63
C VAL A 3 0.91 1.27 -2.96
N CYS A 4 0.08 1.55 -1.96
CA CYS A 4 -1.24 2.12 -2.15
C CYS A 4 -1.34 3.46 -1.40
N ASP A 5 -1.35 4.53 -2.17
CA ASP A 5 -1.44 5.90 -1.68
C ASP A 5 -2.91 6.32 -1.65
N LYS A 6 -3.41 6.48 -0.43
CA LYS A 6 -4.71 7.05 -0.13
C LYS A 6 -4.71 8.54 -0.41
N ILE A 7 -5.61 8.96 -1.30
CA ILE A 7 -5.79 10.35 -1.69
C ILE A 7 -7.08 10.91 -1.07
N PRO A 8 -6.99 12.02 -0.32
CA PRO A 8 -8.16 12.75 0.15
C PRO A 8 -9.08 13.20 -1.00
N ARG A 9 -10.40 13.00 -0.85
CA ARG A 9 -11.42 13.30 -1.87
C ARG A 9 -11.48 14.79 -2.28
N ASN A 10 -11.01 15.70 -1.44
CA ASN A 10 -10.92 17.14 -1.75
C ASN A 10 -9.84 17.49 -2.79
N LEU A 11 -9.01 16.54 -3.21
CA LEU A 11 -7.90 16.77 -4.16
C LEU A 11 -8.23 16.36 -5.61
N ILE A 12 -9.34 15.64 -5.88
CA ILE A 12 -9.64 15.08 -7.22
C ILE A 12 -11.15 15.17 -7.53
N TYR A 13 -11.50 15.69 -8.72
CA TYR A 13 -12.86 15.85 -9.23
C TYR A 13 -13.22 14.90 -10.41
N ALA A 14 -12.55 13.75 -10.54
CA ALA A 14 -12.75 12.81 -11.66
C ALA A 14 -13.63 11.61 -11.24
N PRO A 15 -14.95 11.62 -11.49
CA PRO A 15 -15.86 10.54 -11.08
C PRO A 15 -15.72 9.24 -11.88
N MET A 16 -14.94 9.21 -12.97
CA MET A 16 -14.88 8.08 -13.90
C MET A 16 -13.73 7.09 -13.64
N TYR A 17 -12.60 7.54 -13.09
CA TYR A 17 -11.43 6.70 -12.84
C TYR A 17 -11.16 6.62 -11.33
N LYS A 18 -11.35 5.44 -10.74
CA LYS A 18 -11.21 5.24 -9.30
C LYS A 18 -9.79 4.90 -8.85
N VAL A 19 -8.95 4.38 -9.74
CA VAL A 19 -7.61 3.86 -9.43
C VAL A 19 -6.65 4.23 -10.56
N ALA A 20 -5.43 4.64 -10.21
CA ALA A 20 -4.34 4.88 -11.15
C ALA A 20 -3.09 4.11 -10.70
N TYR A 21 -2.23 3.73 -11.65
CA TYR A 21 -0.97 3.04 -11.36
C TYR A 21 0.23 3.76 -11.99
N THR A 22 1.40 3.61 -11.37
CA THR A 22 2.70 3.98 -11.94
C THR A 22 3.76 2.96 -11.52
N PHE A 23 4.87 2.93 -12.27
CA PHE A 23 6.02 2.06 -12.02
C PHE A 23 7.29 2.89 -12.15
N ASP A 24 8.20 2.73 -11.18
CA ASP A 24 9.57 3.23 -11.29
C ASP A 24 10.46 2.19 -12.01
N ALA A 25 11.77 2.21 -11.77
CA ALA A 25 12.74 1.25 -12.32
C ALA A 25 12.64 -0.13 -11.64
N GLY A 26 11.46 -0.76 -11.67
CA GLY A 26 11.22 -2.09 -11.13
C GLY A 26 9.76 -2.53 -11.26
N PRO A 27 9.46 -3.80 -10.94
CA PRO A 27 8.13 -4.38 -11.16
C PRO A 27 7.10 -4.03 -10.07
N ASN A 28 7.46 -3.21 -9.10
CA ASN A 28 6.55 -2.85 -8.01
C ASN A 28 5.60 -1.74 -8.48
N ALA A 29 4.29 -2.00 -8.38
CA ALA A 29 3.27 -1.03 -8.73
C ALA A 29 3.04 -0.05 -7.56
N VAL A 30 2.97 1.24 -7.87
CA VAL A 30 2.43 2.27 -6.98
C VAL A 30 1.03 2.61 -7.47
N ILE A 31 0.06 2.54 -6.57
CA ILE A 31 -1.36 2.73 -6.84
C ILE A 31 -1.84 3.97 -6.12
N PHE A 32 -2.51 4.86 -6.85
CA PHE A 32 -3.20 6.02 -6.30
C PHE A 32 -4.70 5.80 -6.35
N THR A 33 -5.38 5.98 -5.23
CA THR A 33 -6.85 5.86 -5.15
C THR A 33 -7.42 6.71 -4.03
N LEU A 34 -8.71 7.06 -4.12
CA LEU A 34 -9.40 7.80 -3.07
C LEU A 34 -9.64 6.91 -1.84
N ASP A 35 -9.69 7.51 -0.65
CA ASP A 35 -9.89 6.81 0.62
C ASP A 35 -11.04 5.79 0.61
N ASP A 36 -12.20 6.20 0.10
CA ASP A 36 -13.39 5.35 0.02
C ASP A 36 -13.29 4.18 -0.96
N THR A 37 -12.26 4.17 -1.80
CA THR A 37 -12.01 3.10 -2.78
C THR A 37 -10.91 2.15 -2.32
N VAL A 38 -10.03 2.55 -1.38
CA VAL A 38 -8.89 1.74 -0.93
C VAL A 38 -9.31 0.32 -0.52
N ALA A 39 -10.38 0.20 0.27
CA ALA A 39 -10.84 -1.09 0.77
C ALA A 39 -11.35 -2.02 -0.36
N GLU A 40 -12.13 -1.49 -1.31
CA GLU A 40 -12.62 -2.24 -2.48
C GLU A 40 -11.44 -2.67 -3.38
N PHE A 41 -10.48 -1.79 -3.60
CA PHE A 41 -9.30 -2.11 -4.40
C PHE A 41 -8.38 -3.15 -3.74
N VAL A 42 -8.14 -3.05 -2.43
CA VAL A 42 -7.37 -4.09 -1.70
C VAL A 42 -8.08 -5.45 -1.80
N ALA A 43 -9.41 -5.49 -1.73
CA ALA A 43 -10.16 -6.71 -1.94
C ALA A 43 -9.95 -7.28 -3.36
N VAL A 44 -10.00 -6.44 -4.41
CA VAL A 44 -9.66 -6.82 -5.79
C VAL A 44 -8.27 -7.47 -5.84
N VAL A 45 -7.27 -6.81 -5.26
CA VAL A 45 -5.88 -7.32 -5.24
C VAL A 45 -5.79 -8.66 -4.52
N MET A 46 -6.45 -8.83 -3.38
CA MET A 46 -6.44 -10.10 -2.64
C MET A 46 -7.17 -11.24 -3.37
N HIS A 47 -8.18 -10.91 -4.17
CA HIS A 47 -8.87 -11.89 -5.01
C HIS A 47 -8.01 -12.34 -6.19
N SER A 48 -7.34 -11.39 -6.84
CA SER A 48 -6.49 -11.63 -8.01
C SER A 48 -5.11 -12.20 -7.66
N PHE A 49 -4.55 -11.84 -6.50
CA PHE A 49 -3.23 -12.23 -6.04
C PHE A 49 -3.31 -12.75 -4.59
N PRO A 50 -3.94 -13.92 -4.38
CA PRO A 50 -4.10 -14.46 -3.05
C PRO A 50 -2.74 -14.77 -2.40
N LEU A 51 -2.72 -14.67 -1.07
CA LEU A 51 -1.56 -15.04 -0.25
C LEU A 51 -1.19 -16.51 -0.42
N GLU A 52 0.10 -16.79 -0.48
CA GLU A 52 0.58 -18.12 -0.09
C GLU A 52 0.42 -18.28 1.42
N SER A 53 0.10 -19.50 1.87
CA SER A 53 -0.40 -19.85 3.22
C SER A 53 0.54 -19.57 4.42
N ASN A 54 1.59 -18.76 4.26
CA ASN A 54 2.73 -18.67 5.19
C ASN A 54 2.71 -17.47 6.17
N GLY A 55 1.54 -16.91 6.51
CA GLY A 55 1.37 -16.15 7.77
C GLY A 55 1.96 -14.73 7.84
N ASP A 56 2.54 -14.19 6.78
CA ASP A 56 3.04 -12.80 6.75
C ASP A 56 1.90 -11.76 6.71
N LYS A 57 2.13 -10.59 7.32
CA LYS A 57 1.21 -9.43 7.20
C LYS A 57 1.22 -8.91 5.77
N PHE A 58 0.23 -9.35 4.98
CA PHE A 58 0.01 -8.90 3.60
C PHE A 58 -0.20 -7.40 3.48
N LEU A 59 -0.82 -6.79 4.49
CA LEU A 59 -1.06 -5.36 4.56
C LEU A 59 -0.20 -4.73 5.66
N LYS A 60 0.58 -3.72 5.28
CA LYS A 60 1.45 -2.93 6.16
C LYS A 60 1.08 -1.45 6.06
N GLY A 61 1.43 -0.65 7.07
CA GLY A 61 1.16 0.78 7.10
C GLY A 61 -0.24 1.09 7.64
N LEU A 62 -1.00 1.95 6.95
CA LEU A 62 -2.33 2.35 7.38
C LEU A 62 -3.30 1.16 7.45
N PRO A 63 -4.15 1.08 8.49
CA PRO A 63 -5.16 0.03 8.58
C PRO A 63 -6.21 0.21 7.48
N VAL A 64 -6.44 -0.84 6.69
CA VAL A 64 -7.52 -0.90 5.69
C VAL A 64 -8.58 -1.86 6.19
N ARG A 65 -9.83 -1.40 6.25
CA ARG A 65 -10.96 -2.25 6.65
C ARG A 65 -11.23 -3.27 5.53
N PRO A 66 -11.51 -4.54 5.85
CA PRO A 66 -11.97 -5.49 4.85
C PRO A 66 -13.25 -5.00 4.16
N ALA A 67 -13.32 -5.18 2.85
CA ALA A 67 -14.52 -4.92 2.07
C ALA A 67 -14.91 -6.17 1.26
N PRO A 68 -16.20 -6.47 1.12
CA PRO A 68 -16.65 -7.53 0.23
C PRO A 68 -16.47 -7.11 -1.23
N LEU A 69 -16.13 -8.07 -2.08
CA LEU A 69 -16.14 -7.92 -3.52
C LEU A 69 -17.50 -8.34 -4.09
N SER A 70 -18.13 -7.47 -4.87
CA SER A 70 -19.35 -7.82 -5.61
C SER A 70 -19.08 -8.86 -6.69
N ASP A 71 -20.02 -9.76 -6.95
CA ASP A 71 -19.86 -10.81 -7.97
C ASP A 71 -19.76 -10.22 -9.38
N LYS A 72 -20.43 -9.09 -9.62
CA LYS A 72 -20.28 -8.33 -10.86
C LYS A 72 -18.83 -7.88 -11.08
N LEU A 73 -18.16 -7.40 -10.02
CA LEU A 73 -16.77 -6.96 -10.12
C LEU A 73 -15.83 -8.15 -10.29
N LYS A 74 -16.05 -9.26 -9.57
CA LYS A 74 -15.28 -10.50 -9.77
C LYS A 74 -15.36 -10.99 -11.21
N ALA A 75 -16.56 -11.06 -11.77
CA ALA A 75 -16.77 -11.46 -13.16
C ALA A 75 -16.08 -10.50 -14.14
N ALA A 76 -16.14 -9.19 -13.88
CA ALA A 76 -15.51 -8.19 -14.73
C ALA A 76 -13.97 -8.22 -14.71
N LEU A 77 -13.34 -8.66 -13.62
CA LEU A 77 -11.88 -8.81 -13.55
C LEU A 77 -11.39 -9.87 -14.55
N SER A 78 -12.19 -10.91 -14.81
CA SER A 78 -11.94 -11.93 -15.85
C SER A 78 -10.49 -12.44 -15.87
N MET A 79 -9.90 -12.64 -14.69
CA MET A 79 -8.52 -13.07 -14.52
C MET A 79 -8.43 -14.27 -13.59
N ASP A 80 -7.60 -15.24 -13.95
CA ASP A 80 -7.27 -16.34 -13.05
C ASP A 80 -6.40 -15.81 -11.89
N PRO A 81 -6.68 -16.21 -10.63
CA PRO A 81 -5.85 -15.82 -9.51
C PRO A 81 -4.40 -16.25 -9.71
N THR A 82 -3.46 -15.38 -9.34
CA THR A 82 -2.02 -15.65 -9.34
C THR A 82 -1.50 -15.63 -7.89
N PRO A 83 -1.55 -16.77 -7.17
CA PRO A 83 -1.02 -16.86 -5.82
C PRO A 83 0.43 -16.40 -5.73
N GLY A 84 0.78 -15.64 -4.69
CA GLY A 84 2.15 -15.17 -4.47
C GLY A 84 2.66 -14.11 -5.46
N GLY A 85 1.86 -13.71 -6.47
CA GLY A 85 2.25 -12.68 -7.45
C GLY A 85 2.49 -11.30 -6.82
N ILE A 86 1.89 -11.04 -5.66
CA ILE A 86 2.17 -9.87 -4.81
C ILE A 86 2.63 -10.36 -3.44
N LYS A 87 3.83 -9.93 -3.02
CA LYS A 87 4.39 -10.26 -1.71
C LYS A 87 3.64 -9.61 -0.55
N TYR A 88 3.35 -8.31 -0.68
CA TYR A 88 2.60 -7.51 0.30
C TYR A 88 2.25 -6.13 -0.30
N ILE A 89 1.32 -5.45 0.38
CA ILE A 89 0.85 -4.09 0.14
C ILE A 89 1.35 -3.18 1.27
N ILE A 90 1.92 -2.02 0.94
CA ILE A 90 2.13 -0.91 1.87
C ILE A 90 1.05 0.13 1.62
N ALA A 91 0.13 0.33 2.57
CA ALA A 91 -0.88 1.38 2.51
C ALA A 91 -0.35 2.64 3.20
N THR A 92 -0.35 3.76 2.49
CA THR A 92 0.11 5.06 2.98
C THR A 92 -0.79 6.18 2.44
N GLN A 93 -0.44 7.43 2.71
CA GLN A 93 -1.14 8.61 2.23
C GLN A 93 -0.13 9.74 1.99
N VAL A 94 -0.58 10.81 1.33
CA VAL A 94 0.21 12.03 1.18
C VAL A 94 0.70 12.52 2.54
N GLY A 95 2.00 12.72 2.66
CA GLY A 95 2.68 13.16 3.88
C GLY A 95 3.35 14.53 3.74
N PRO A 96 3.91 15.07 4.83
CA PRO A 96 4.71 16.30 4.79
C PRO A 96 6.08 16.07 4.14
N GLY A 97 6.81 17.17 3.92
CA GLY A 97 8.23 17.12 3.51
C GLY A 97 9.16 16.63 4.63
N PRO A 98 10.49 16.72 4.43
CA PRO A 98 11.48 16.31 5.43
C PRO A 98 11.25 16.94 6.82
N GLN A 99 11.49 16.17 7.88
CA GLN A 99 11.29 16.58 9.27
C GLN A 99 12.61 16.50 10.06
N ILE A 100 12.86 17.47 10.94
CA ILE A 100 13.96 17.42 11.92
C ILE A 100 13.47 16.63 13.13
N LEU A 101 14.30 15.72 13.64
CA LEU A 101 14.04 14.99 14.87
C LEU A 101 14.89 15.58 16.01
N ASP A 102 14.22 16.21 16.97
CA ASP A 102 14.89 16.85 18.12
C ASP A 102 15.20 15.85 19.26
N ASP A 103 14.70 14.61 19.16
CA ASP A 103 14.94 13.55 20.14
C ASP A 103 16.36 12.97 20.01
N PRO A 104 17.26 13.13 21.01
CA PRO A 104 18.61 12.57 20.96
C PRO A 104 18.63 11.03 20.90
N HIS A 105 17.56 10.37 21.35
CA HIS A 105 17.44 8.91 21.24
C HIS A 105 17.22 8.45 19.80
N ALA A 106 16.63 9.31 18.94
CA ALA A 106 16.40 9.02 17.53
C ALA A 106 17.66 9.15 16.64
N HIS A 107 18.78 9.67 17.17
CA HIS A 107 20.04 9.69 16.44
C HIS A 107 20.47 8.27 16.05
N LEU A 108 20.95 8.08 14.82
CA LEU A 108 21.43 6.79 14.33
C LEU A 108 22.88 6.50 14.71
N LEU A 109 23.62 7.52 15.16
CA LEU A 109 25.02 7.41 15.61
C LEU A 109 25.12 7.64 17.13
N GLY A 110 26.09 6.98 17.76
CA GLY A 110 26.48 7.19 19.14
C GLY A 110 27.44 8.38 19.30
N PRO A 111 27.80 8.75 20.55
CA PRO A 111 28.78 9.82 20.84
C PRO A 111 30.18 9.56 20.27
N ASP A 112 30.50 8.31 19.98
CA ASP A 112 31.73 7.86 19.33
C ASP A 112 31.71 8.04 17.80
N GLY A 113 30.59 8.51 17.24
CA GLY A 113 30.39 8.69 15.80
C GLY A 113 30.12 7.38 15.04
N LEU A 114 29.92 6.27 15.75
CA LEU A 114 29.63 4.96 15.13
C LEU A 114 28.12 4.68 15.13
N PRO A 115 27.61 3.85 14.21
CA PRO A 115 26.22 3.41 14.22
C PRO A 115 25.84 2.80 15.56
N LYS A 116 24.69 3.19 16.11
CA LYS A 116 24.14 2.51 17.27
C LYS A 116 23.91 1.03 16.93
N PRO A 117 24.15 0.09 17.86
CA PRO A 117 23.79 -1.31 17.66
C PRO A 117 22.32 -1.43 17.31
N THR A 118 21.98 -2.33 16.39
CA THR A 118 20.57 -2.69 16.14
C THR A 118 19.96 -3.21 17.44
N ALA A 119 18.87 -2.57 17.88
CA ALA A 119 18.07 -3.02 19.02
C ALA A 119 17.39 -4.37 18.74
#